data_AF-A0A024H905-F1
#
_entry.id   AF-A0A024H905-F1
#
_cell.length_a   1.000
_cell.length_b   1.000
_cell.length_c   1.000
_cell.angle_alpha   90.00
_cell.angle_beta   90.00
_cell.angle_gamma   90.00
#
_symmetry.space_group_name_H-M   'P 1'
#
loop_
_entity.id
_entity.type
_entity.pdbx_description
1 polymer ?
#
loop_
_entity_poly.entity_id
_entity_poly.type
_entity_poly.pdbx_seq_one_letter_code
_entity_poly.pdbx_strand_id
1 'polypeptide(L)'
;MAAAAALAVGLAPGAAVAHGGSGHGGSDKSDDWRNNDDQRRLVRVLRHVTDNYRWLENAEADGYKKITECIENPGVGAMGFHYAKQELIDDKTQARKPEVLVYMPNEYGRYKLVAVEFISTAAHRPSIAGLKFEDGPFPNSFALHAWVWKDNPDGMFAAFNPDHECPKK
;
A
#
# COMPACT_ATOMS: atom_id res chain seq x y z
N MET A 1 45.55 60.89 -4.47
CA MET A 1 44.94 62.03 -5.19
C MET A 1 44.49 61.54 -6.56
N ALA A 2 43.28 61.94 -6.98
CA ALA A 2 42.60 61.76 -8.29
C ALA A 2 42.27 60.30 -8.69
N ALA A 3 41.01 59.85 -8.88
CA ALA A 3 39.89 60.31 -9.73
C ALA A 3 40.24 60.22 -11.24
N ALA A 4 39.44 59.71 -12.19
CA ALA A 4 38.04 59.25 -12.27
C ALA A 4 37.79 58.49 -13.61
N ALA A 5 36.63 57.82 -13.73
CA ALA A 5 35.69 57.76 -14.90
C ALA A 5 36.20 57.24 -16.29
N ALA A 6 35.44 56.55 -17.17
CA ALA A 6 34.05 56.06 -17.25
C ALA A 6 33.83 55.23 -18.55
N LEU A 7 32.75 54.40 -18.60
CA LEU A 7 31.85 54.01 -19.73
C LEU A 7 32.44 53.27 -20.98
N ALA A 8 31.82 52.33 -21.71
CA ALA A 8 30.51 51.65 -21.74
C ALA A 8 30.51 50.42 -22.71
N VAL A 9 29.71 49.39 -22.36
CA VAL A 9 28.82 48.47 -23.14
C VAL A 9 29.30 47.69 -24.40
N GLY A 10 29.09 46.36 -24.40
CA GLY A 10 28.91 45.52 -25.59
C GLY A 10 28.56 44.04 -25.25
N LEU A 11 27.50 43.50 -25.86
CA LEU A 11 26.77 42.26 -25.50
C LEU A 11 27.53 40.93 -25.74
N ALA A 12 27.21 39.91 -24.93
CA ALA A 12 27.57 38.51 -25.16
C ALA A 12 26.33 37.69 -25.64
N PRO A 13 26.47 36.84 -26.67
CA PRO A 13 25.55 35.73 -26.93
C PRO A 13 26.02 34.46 -26.21
N GLY A 14 25.12 33.83 -25.44
CA GLY A 14 25.34 32.53 -24.82
C GLY A 14 24.89 31.35 -25.69
N ALA A 15 25.38 30.17 -25.33
CA ALA A 15 24.62 28.92 -25.33
C ALA A 15 25.35 27.88 -24.45
N ALA A 16 24.72 27.50 -23.35
CA ALA A 16 24.88 26.20 -22.69
C ALA A 16 24.34 25.10 -23.66
N VAL A 17 24.57 23.79 -23.53
CA VAL A 17 24.30 22.90 -22.39
C VAL A 17 25.09 21.58 -22.55
N ALA A 18 25.25 20.91 -21.42
CA ALA A 18 26.03 19.74 -21.09
C ALA A 18 25.58 18.39 -21.70
N HIS A 19 26.50 17.43 -21.54
CA HIS A 19 26.46 16.00 -21.83
C HIS A 19 25.16 15.28 -21.43
N GLY A 20 24.51 14.65 -22.42
CA GLY A 20 23.50 13.62 -22.20
C GLY A 20 24.12 12.23 -22.27
N GLY A 21 24.50 11.69 -21.11
CA GLY A 21 24.71 10.26 -20.94
C GLY A 21 23.37 9.58 -20.68
N SER A 22 22.92 8.71 -21.58
CA SER A 22 21.70 7.93 -21.38
C SER A 22 21.97 6.76 -20.43
N GLY A 23 21.57 6.94 -19.17
CA GLY A 23 21.59 5.93 -18.13
C GLY A 23 20.56 4.82 -18.35
N HIS A 24 20.88 3.67 -17.76
CA HIS A 24 20.09 2.45 -17.74
C HIS A 24 18.75 2.65 -17.02
N GLY A 25 17.63 2.31 -17.68
CA GLY A 25 16.31 2.27 -17.06
C GLY A 25 16.12 0.97 -16.29
N GLY A 26 16.41 1.02 -14.99
CA GLY A 26 16.11 -0.02 -14.02
C GLY A 26 14.61 -0.13 -13.76
N SER A 27 14.20 -1.35 -13.42
CA SER A 27 12.87 -1.73 -12.98
C SER A 27 12.52 -1.11 -11.62
N ASP A 28 11.75 -0.02 -11.63
CA ASP A 28 11.17 0.61 -10.44
C ASP A 28 9.76 0.04 -10.19
N LYS A 29 9.61 -0.89 -9.24
CA LYS A 29 8.30 -1.43 -8.83
C LYS A 29 8.07 -1.49 -7.31
N SER A 30 8.74 -0.65 -6.51
CA SER A 30 8.52 -0.67 -5.05
C SER A 30 7.96 0.62 -4.42
N ASP A 31 7.88 1.77 -5.12
CA ASP A 31 7.66 3.05 -4.42
C ASP A 31 6.64 4.04 -5.03
N ASP A 32 5.83 3.64 -6.02
CA ASP A 32 4.88 4.57 -6.67
C ASP A 32 3.93 5.26 -5.67
N TRP A 33 3.47 4.53 -4.64
CA TRP A 33 2.58 5.10 -3.62
C TRP A 33 3.20 6.23 -2.80
N ARG A 34 4.53 6.18 -2.56
CA ARG A 34 5.22 7.20 -1.77
C ARG A 34 5.20 8.54 -2.48
N ASN A 35 5.06 8.55 -3.80
CA ASN A 35 4.98 9.77 -4.59
C ASN A 35 3.54 10.31 -4.72
N ASN A 36 2.52 9.56 -4.31
CA ASN A 36 1.11 9.95 -4.42
C ASN A 36 0.51 10.45 -3.07
N ASP A 37 0.10 11.72 -3.01
CA ASP A 37 -0.41 12.38 -1.80
C ASP A 37 -1.66 11.71 -1.20
N ASP A 38 -2.58 11.27 -2.06
CA ASP A 38 -3.84 10.63 -1.65
C ASP A 38 -3.57 9.23 -1.09
N GLN A 39 -2.68 8.46 -1.72
CA GLN A 39 -2.29 7.15 -1.22
C GLN A 39 -1.52 7.27 0.10
N ARG A 40 -0.62 8.26 0.23
CA ARG A 40 0.03 8.56 1.51
C ARG A 40 -0.98 8.90 2.60
N ARG A 41 -2.03 9.66 2.27
CA ARG A 41 -3.12 9.97 3.20
C ARG A 41 -3.91 8.72 3.58
N LEU A 42 -4.24 7.86 2.62
CA LEU A 42 -4.92 6.59 2.86
C LEU A 42 -4.12 5.70 3.82
N VAL A 43 -2.82 5.51 3.56
CA VAL A 43 -1.93 4.70 4.43
C VAL A 43 -1.87 5.27 5.85
N ARG A 44 -1.78 6.60 6.02
CA ARG A 44 -1.81 7.22 7.36
C ARG A 44 -3.12 6.96 8.09
N VAL A 45 -4.25 7.03 7.39
CA VAL A 45 -5.58 6.73 7.97
C VAL A 45 -5.66 5.27 8.38
N LEU A 46 -5.26 4.35 7.50
CA LEU A 46 -5.27 2.91 7.75
C LEU A 46 -4.41 2.54 8.96
N ARG A 47 -3.18 3.07 9.04
CA ARG A 47 -2.32 2.87 10.22
C ARG A 47 -2.97 3.41 11.49
N HIS A 48 -3.55 4.61 11.44
CA HIS A 48 -4.17 5.22 12.62
C HIS A 48 -5.39 4.42 13.13
N VAL A 49 -6.29 4.00 12.24
CA VAL A 49 -7.52 3.30 12.64
C VAL A 49 -7.29 1.83 12.98
N THR A 50 -6.16 1.24 12.57
CA THR A 50 -5.82 -0.16 12.86
C THR A 50 -4.67 -0.34 13.84
N ASP A 51 -4.17 0.73 14.45
CA ASP A 51 -3.08 0.68 15.44
C ASP A 51 -3.44 -0.21 16.64
N ASN A 52 -4.69 -0.11 17.10
CA ASN A 52 -5.20 -0.95 18.18
C ASN A 52 -5.32 -2.43 17.78
N TYR A 53 -5.38 -2.75 16.50
CA TYR A 53 -5.49 -4.13 16.00
C TYR A 53 -4.13 -4.74 15.66
N ARG A 54 -3.01 -4.16 16.10
CA ARG A 54 -1.66 -4.73 15.89
C ARG A 54 -1.48 -6.14 16.47
N TRP A 55 -2.34 -6.52 17.40
CA TRP A 55 -2.44 -7.83 18.02
C TRP A 55 -3.83 -8.39 17.78
N LEU A 56 -3.88 -9.67 17.40
CA LEU A 56 -5.09 -10.35 16.95
C LEU A 56 -6.22 -10.29 17.99
N GLU A 57 -5.87 -10.44 19.26
CA GLU A 57 -6.80 -10.50 20.37
C GLU A 57 -7.69 -9.23 20.45
N ASN A 58 -7.14 -8.07 20.07
CA ASN A 58 -7.90 -6.81 20.04
C ASN A 58 -8.89 -6.75 18.88
N ALA A 59 -8.56 -7.34 17.73
CA ALA A 59 -9.47 -7.41 16.60
C ALA A 59 -10.60 -8.41 16.87
N GLU A 60 -10.29 -9.55 17.48
CA GLU A 60 -11.29 -10.54 17.88
C GLU A 60 -12.26 -9.98 18.92
N ALA A 61 -11.75 -9.24 19.91
CA ALA A 61 -12.57 -8.54 20.89
C ALA A 61 -13.49 -7.48 20.26
N ASP A 62 -13.06 -6.87 19.16
CA ASP A 62 -13.88 -5.92 18.38
C ASP A 62 -14.79 -6.60 17.35
N GLY A 63 -14.80 -7.94 17.28
CA GLY A 63 -15.73 -8.72 16.47
C GLY A 63 -15.23 -9.10 15.08
N TYR A 64 -13.94 -8.90 14.77
CA TYR A 64 -13.32 -9.51 13.60
C TYR A 64 -13.16 -11.02 13.82
N LYS A 65 -13.53 -11.83 12.81
CA LYS A 65 -13.51 -13.29 12.91
C LYS A 65 -12.68 -13.89 11.80
N LYS A 66 -11.92 -14.95 12.11
CA LYS A 66 -11.16 -15.71 11.12
C LYS A 66 -12.12 -16.25 10.05
N ILE A 67 -11.85 -15.92 8.80
CA ILE A 67 -12.62 -16.40 7.64
C ILE A 67 -11.80 -17.28 6.71
N THR A 68 -10.47 -17.22 6.79
CA THR A 68 -9.58 -18.04 5.96
C THR A 68 -8.48 -18.66 6.82
N GLU A 69 -8.01 -19.84 6.41
CA GLU A 69 -6.63 -20.23 6.72
C GLU A 69 -5.64 -19.33 5.97
N CYS A 70 -4.36 -19.51 6.22
CA CYS A 70 -3.34 -18.76 5.48
C CYS A 70 -3.48 -19.02 3.98
N ILE A 71 -3.64 -17.94 3.21
CA ILE A 71 -3.68 -17.99 1.75
C ILE A 71 -2.26 -17.77 1.24
N GLU A 72 -1.80 -18.67 0.39
CA GLU A 72 -0.56 -18.54 -0.37
C GLU A 72 -0.75 -19.01 -1.81
N ASN A 73 0.13 -18.53 -2.68
CA ASN A 73 0.26 -19.00 -4.05
C ASN A 73 1.72 -19.39 -4.29
N PRO A 74 2.01 -20.68 -4.62
CA PRO A 74 3.37 -21.16 -4.84
C PRO A 74 4.14 -20.32 -5.87
N GLY A 75 5.32 -19.84 -5.47
CA GLY A 75 6.17 -18.99 -6.32
C GLY A 75 5.74 -17.52 -6.43
N VAL A 76 4.64 -17.12 -5.76
CA VAL A 76 4.17 -15.73 -5.69
C VAL A 76 4.27 -15.17 -4.27
N GLY A 77 3.97 -15.98 -3.26
CA GLY A 77 4.06 -15.60 -1.84
C GLY A 77 2.75 -15.79 -1.09
N ALA A 78 2.65 -15.20 0.10
CA ALA A 78 1.48 -15.29 0.96
C ALA A 78 0.66 -14.00 0.95
N MET A 79 -0.66 -14.18 1.06
CA MET A 79 -1.64 -13.14 1.30
C MET A 79 -2.02 -13.09 2.79
N GLY A 80 -1.91 -14.22 3.50
CA GLY A 80 -2.00 -14.30 4.96
C GLY A 80 -3.34 -14.79 5.49
N PHE A 81 -3.55 -14.63 6.80
CA PHE A 81 -4.76 -15.06 7.50
C PHE A 81 -5.77 -13.91 7.60
N HIS A 82 -6.96 -14.08 7.02
CA HIS A 82 -7.96 -13.02 6.94
C HIS A 82 -8.94 -13.12 8.10
N TYR A 83 -9.14 -11.98 8.77
CA TYR A 83 -10.13 -11.79 9.80
C TYR A 83 -11.08 -10.69 9.35
N ALA A 84 -12.35 -11.03 9.14
CA ALA A 84 -13.35 -10.12 8.60
C ALA A 84 -14.34 -9.69 9.67
N LYS A 85 -14.82 -8.45 9.55
CA LYS A 85 -15.96 -7.94 10.31
C LYS A 85 -17.16 -7.88 9.37
N GLN A 86 -17.99 -8.93 9.41
CA GLN A 86 -19.06 -9.16 8.43
C GLN A 86 -20.01 -7.97 8.24
N GLU A 87 -20.30 -7.24 9.32
CA GLU A 87 -21.17 -6.04 9.29
C GLU A 87 -20.61 -4.87 8.49
N LEU A 88 -19.31 -4.87 8.17
CA LEU A 88 -18.67 -3.85 7.35
C LEU A 88 -18.70 -4.20 5.86
N ILE A 89 -18.94 -5.47 5.49
CA ILE A 89 -18.96 -5.90 4.09
C ILE A 89 -20.26 -5.40 3.45
N ASP A 90 -20.17 -4.24 2.80
CA ASP A 90 -21.27 -3.59 2.10
C ASP A 90 -20.81 -3.02 0.74
N ASP A 91 -21.61 -2.14 0.15
CA ASP A 91 -21.35 -1.50 -1.14
C ASP A 91 -20.46 -0.25 -1.01
N LYS A 92 -20.00 0.09 0.19
CA LYS A 92 -19.19 1.27 0.47
C LYS A 92 -17.72 0.88 0.53
N THR A 93 -16.87 1.89 0.40
CA THR A 93 -15.44 1.75 0.62
C THR A 93 -15.02 2.84 1.59
N GLN A 94 -14.80 2.47 2.85
CA GLN A 94 -14.52 3.42 3.92
C GLN A 94 -13.11 3.21 4.46
N ALA A 95 -12.19 4.13 4.16
CA ALA A 95 -10.80 4.07 4.63
C ALA A 95 -10.64 3.89 6.15
N ARG A 96 -11.63 4.31 6.94
CA ARG A 96 -11.59 4.23 8.41
C ARG A 96 -12.17 2.93 8.97
N LYS A 97 -12.76 2.08 8.13
CA LYS A 97 -13.44 0.85 8.54
C LYS A 97 -13.07 -0.27 7.56
N PRO A 98 -11.81 -0.75 7.60
CA PRO A 98 -11.44 -1.87 6.75
C PRO A 98 -12.28 -3.10 7.10
N GLU A 99 -12.84 -3.73 6.07
CA GLU A 99 -13.69 -4.90 6.23
C GLU A 99 -12.89 -6.11 6.73
N VAL A 100 -11.61 -6.18 6.35
CA VAL A 100 -10.72 -7.29 6.65
C VAL A 100 -9.38 -6.82 7.22
N LEU A 101 -8.92 -7.53 8.25
CA LEU A 101 -7.59 -7.40 8.85
C LEU A 101 -6.80 -8.67 8.55
N VAL A 102 -5.53 -8.51 8.19
CA VAL A 102 -4.70 -9.60 7.69
C VAL A 102 -3.51 -9.82 8.62
N TYR A 103 -3.36 -11.04 9.10
CA TYR A 103 -2.35 -11.41 10.07
C TYR A 103 -1.38 -12.45 9.55
N MET A 104 -0.15 -12.39 10.05
CA MET A 104 0.86 -13.44 9.93
C MET A 104 1.48 -13.71 11.31
N PRO A 105 1.86 -14.97 11.62
CA PRO A 105 2.61 -15.24 12.83
C PRO A 105 4.01 -14.63 12.75
N ASN A 106 4.50 -14.12 13.87
CA ASN A 106 5.89 -13.75 14.03
C ASN A 106 6.77 -14.97 14.34
N GLU A 107 8.07 -14.74 14.56
CA GLU A 107 9.04 -15.78 14.94
C GLU A 107 8.68 -16.57 16.20
N TYR A 108 7.82 -16.02 17.06
CA TYR A 108 7.33 -16.66 18.30
C TYR A 108 5.93 -17.27 18.15
N GLY A 109 5.39 -17.34 16.92
CA GLY A 109 4.06 -17.90 16.64
C GLY A 109 2.88 -16.98 17.01
N ARG A 110 3.14 -15.73 17.43
CA ARG A 110 2.07 -14.77 17.75
C ARG A 110 1.64 -14.02 16.49
N TYR A 111 0.34 -13.91 16.29
CA TYR A 111 -0.24 -13.23 15.13
C TYR A 111 -0.05 -11.70 15.22
N LYS A 112 0.50 -11.14 14.14
CA LYS A 112 0.74 -9.72 13.94
C LYS A 112 0.00 -9.22 12.72
N LEU A 113 -0.61 -8.05 12.86
CA LEU A 113 -1.24 -7.36 11.74
C LEU A 113 -0.16 -6.95 10.73
N VAL A 114 -0.27 -7.44 9.50
CA VAL A 114 0.65 -7.15 8.40
C VAL A 114 0.00 -6.30 7.32
N ALA A 115 -1.30 -6.46 7.11
CA ALA A 115 -2.05 -5.77 6.09
C ALA A 115 -3.51 -5.58 6.51
N VAL A 116 -4.22 -4.78 5.72
CA VAL A 116 -5.67 -4.63 5.76
C VAL A 116 -6.19 -4.89 4.36
N GLU A 117 -7.45 -5.28 4.25
CA GLU A 117 -8.08 -5.48 2.97
C GLU A 117 -9.48 -4.88 2.98
N PHE A 118 -9.80 -4.20 1.88
CA PHE A 118 -11.13 -3.71 1.63
C PHE A 118 -11.90 -4.73 0.80
N ILE A 119 -13.14 -5.02 1.19
CA ILE A 119 -14.05 -5.86 0.40
C ILE A 119 -15.31 -5.07 0.12
N SER A 120 -15.69 -4.95 -1.15
CA SER A 120 -16.89 -4.22 -1.57
C SER A 120 -17.81 -5.08 -2.41
N THR A 121 -19.10 -4.93 -2.18
CA THR A 121 -20.20 -5.55 -2.95
C THR A 121 -20.89 -4.55 -3.90
N ALA A 122 -20.23 -3.42 -4.17
CA ALA A 122 -20.74 -2.41 -5.09
C ALA A 122 -21.04 -3.01 -6.49
N ALA A 123 -22.06 -2.48 -7.17
CA ALA A 123 -22.42 -2.95 -8.50
C ALA A 123 -21.33 -2.70 -9.57
N HIS A 124 -20.48 -1.69 -9.35
CA HIS A 124 -19.37 -1.34 -10.23
C HIS A 124 -18.06 -1.32 -9.44
N ARG A 125 -16.96 -1.65 -10.13
CA ARG A 125 -15.62 -1.70 -9.53
C ARG A 125 -15.26 -0.37 -8.87
N PRO A 126 -15.10 -0.32 -7.53
CA PRO A 126 -14.77 0.90 -6.84
C PRO A 126 -13.29 1.28 -7.02
N SER A 127 -12.95 2.49 -6.59
CA SER A 127 -11.57 2.93 -6.43
C SER A 127 -11.44 3.82 -5.20
N ILE A 128 -10.25 3.81 -4.59
CA ILE A 128 -9.94 4.67 -3.44
C ILE A 128 -8.52 5.21 -3.59
N ALA A 129 -8.33 6.53 -3.40
CA ALA A 129 -7.04 7.20 -3.57
C ALA A 129 -6.36 6.88 -4.93
N GLY A 130 -7.16 6.75 -6.01
CA GLY A 130 -6.69 6.39 -7.35
C GLY A 130 -6.37 4.90 -7.54
N LEU A 131 -6.47 4.07 -6.50
CA LEU A 131 -6.29 2.62 -6.57
C LEU A 131 -7.59 1.96 -6.99
N LYS A 132 -7.56 1.20 -8.07
CA LYS A 132 -8.69 0.37 -8.51
C LYS A 132 -8.68 -0.93 -7.72
N PHE A 133 -9.85 -1.39 -7.33
CA PHE A 133 -10.00 -2.69 -6.70
C PHE A 133 -9.83 -3.80 -7.74
N GLU A 134 -9.31 -4.94 -7.31
CA GLU A 134 -9.26 -6.20 -8.07
C GLU A 134 -10.56 -7.00 -7.87
N ASP A 135 -10.69 -8.12 -8.57
CA ASP A 135 -11.81 -9.04 -8.36
C ASP A 135 -11.70 -9.67 -6.97
N GLY A 136 -12.81 -9.64 -6.23
CA GLY A 136 -12.86 -10.14 -4.87
C GLY A 136 -13.04 -11.66 -4.79
N PRO A 137 -12.98 -12.22 -3.58
CA PRO A 137 -13.06 -13.68 -3.37
C PRO A 137 -14.45 -14.28 -3.61
N PHE A 138 -15.49 -13.44 -3.76
CA PHE A 138 -16.88 -13.88 -3.96
C PHE A 138 -17.47 -13.33 -5.26
N PRO A 139 -18.50 -13.98 -5.84
CA PRO A 139 -19.19 -13.46 -7.01
C PRO A 139 -19.68 -12.03 -6.79
N ASN A 140 -19.46 -11.16 -7.78
CA ASN A 140 -19.84 -9.73 -7.73
C ASN A 140 -19.26 -8.97 -6.53
N SER A 141 -18.02 -9.31 -6.14
CA SER A 141 -17.27 -8.57 -5.13
C SER A 141 -15.96 -8.04 -5.67
N PHE A 142 -15.42 -7.02 -5.01
CA PHE A 142 -14.14 -6.40 -5.33
C PHE A 142 -13.26 -6.32 -4.09
N ALA A 143 -11.95 -6.48 -4.27
CA ALA A 143 -10.99 -6.46 -3.17
C ALA A 143 -9.83 -5.47 -3.43
N LEU A 144 -9.31 -4.88 -2.36
CA LEU A 144 -8.05 -4.12 -2.41
C LEU A 144 -7.24 -4.42 -1.17
N HIS A 145 -6.11 -5.10 -1.37
CA HIS A 145 -5.17 -5.41 -0.31
C HIS A 145 -4.24 -4.22 -0.04
N ALA A 146 -3.85 -3.99 1.21
CA ALA A 146 -2.96 -2.90 1.59
C ALA A 146 -2.01 -3.31 2.74
N TRP A 147 -0.74 -3.52 2.42
CA TRP A 147 0.36 -3.94 3.30
C TRP A 147 0.86 -2.81 4.22
N VAL A 148 -0.04 -2.14 4.92
CA VAL A 148 0.27 -0.91 5.65
C VAL A 148 1.19 -1.12 6.86
N TRP A 149 1.36 -2.36 7.33
CA TRP A 149 2.14 -2.71 8.52
C TRP A 149 3.40 -3.52 8.23
N LYS A 150 3.64 -3.88 6.97
CA LYS A 150 4.76 -4.72 6.54
C LYS A 150 5.13 -4.35 5.11
N ASP A 151 6.42 -4.14 4.84
CA ASP A 151 6.84 -3.82 3.48
C ASP A 151 6.56 -4.99 2.52
N ASN A 152 6.24 -4.66 1.27
CA ASN A 152 5.96 -5.61 0.21
C ASN A 152 6.80 -5.23 -1.04
N PRO A 153 7.73 -6.10 -1.48
CA PRO A 153 8.56 -5.86 -2.68
C PRO A 153 7.76 -5.64 -3.97
N ASP A 154 6.59 -6.27 -4.09
CA ASP A 154 5.70 -6.12 -5.26
C ASP A 154 4.81 -4.88 -5.17
N GLY A 155 4.89 -4.14 -4.05
CA GLY A 155 4.20 -2.89 -3.80
C GLY A 155 3.18 -2.97 -2.67
N MET A 156 2.96 -1.82 -2.03
CA MET A 156 2.07 -1.65 -0.87
C MET A 156 0.64 -2.21 -1.07
N PHE A 157 0.14 -2.21 -2.31
CA PHE A 157 -1.23 -2.62 -2.64
C PHE A 157 -1.32 -3.90 -3.48
N ALA A 158 -0.21 -4.65 -3.60
CA ALA A 158 -0.24 -5.96 -4.26
C ALA A 158 -1.02 -6.98 -3.42
N ALA A 159 -1.74 -7.90 -4.08
CA ALA A 159 -2.55 -8.91 -3.40
C ALA A 159 -1.72 -9.88 -2.55
N PHE A 160 -0.55 -10.28 -3.04
CA PHE A 160 0.38 -11.19 -2.36
C PHE A 160 1.66 -10.46 -1.97
N ASN A 161 2.40 -11.01 -0.99
CA ASN A 161 3.72 -10.55 -0.63
C ASN A 161 4.75 -11.69 -0.77
N PRO A 162 5.76 -11.54 -1.65
CA PRO A 162 6.77 -12.57 -1.90
C PRO A 162 7.72 -12.79 -0.71
N ASP A 163 7.81 -11.86 0.23
CA ASP A 163 8.63 -12.02 1.46
C ASP A 163 7.93 -12.87 2.54
N HIS A 164 6.71 -13.34 2.27
CA HIS A 164 5.94 -14.17 3.18
C HIS A 164 5.58 -15.52 2.57
N GLU A 165 5.61 -16.53 3.43
CA GLU A 165 5.14 -17.88 3.16
C GLU A 165 4.16 -18.30 4.27
N CYS A 166 3.19 -19.16 3.96
CA CYS A 166 2.34 -19.68 5.00
C CYS A 166 3.12 -20.63 5.92
N PRO A 167 2.83 -20.63 7.24
CA PRO A 167 3.46 -21.56 8.16
C PRO A 167 3.20 -23.00 7.73
N LYS A 168 4.26 -23.80 7.68
CA LYS A 168 4.15 -25.24 7.43
C LYS A 168 3.40 -25.88 8.59
N LYS A 169 2.42 -26.72 8.26
CA LYS A 169 1.63 -27.49 9.23
C LYS A 169 2.48 -28.58 9.88
#